data_AF-A0A164VK98-F1
#
_entry.id   AF-A0A164VK98-F1
#
_cell.length_a   1.000
_cell.length_b   1.000
_cell.length_c   1.000
_cell.angle_alpha   90.00
_cell.angle_beta   90.00
_cell.angle_gamma   90.00
#
_symmetry.space_group_name_H-M   'P 1'
#
loop_
_entity.id
_entity.type
_entity.pdbx_description
1 polymer ?
#
loop_
_entity_poly.entity_id
_entity_poly.type
_entity_poly.pdbx_seq_one_letter_code
_entity_poly.pdbx_strand_id
1 'polypeptide(L)'
;MRSRLLFMVSPIAAFTKKRMTKEWSQRGYESTVIASRYVDFRPKPPQQLTERIVEFLKEKYPGDLSLCLDVGCGSGQCSILLSPHFKKVLATDISCSQIDVAKSQNHPSNIEF
;
A
#
# COMPACT_ATOMS: atom_id res chain seq x y z
N MET A 1 -55.63 -2.42 -48.12
CA MET A 1 -54.54 -1.82 -48.93
C MET A 1 -53.25 -1.94 -48.15
N ARG A 2 -52.19 -2.40 -48.83
CA ARG A 2 -50.85 -2.66 -48.28
C ARG A 2 -50.09 -1.34 -48.11
N SER A 3 -49.34 -1.23 -47.01
CA SER A 3 -47.93 -0.81 -47.08
C SER A 3 -47.23 -1.01 -45.73
N ARG A 4 -46.50 -2.14 -45.66
CA ARG A 4 -45.32 -2.27 -44.80
C ARG A 4 -44.33 -1.19 -45.22
N LEU A 5 -43.73 -0.49 -44.26
CA LEU A 5 -42.42 0.11 -44.46
C LEU A 5 -41.52 -0.29 -43.29
N LEU A 6 -40.82 -1.40 -43.50
CA LEU A 6 -39.73 -1.85 -42.66
C LEU A 6 -38.46 -1.24 -43.24
N PHE A 7 -37.92 -0.19 -42.62
CA PHE A 7 -36.56 0.26 -42.91
C PHE A 7 -35.60 -0.43 -41.93
N MET A 8 -35.05 -1.56 -42.37
CA MET A 8 -33.78 -2.09 -41.86
C MET A 8 -32.67 -1.16 -42.34
N VAL A 9 -31.90 -0.60 -41.41
CA VAL A 9 -30.54 -0.13 -41.70
C VAL A 9 -29.62 -0.70 -40.61
N SER A 10 -28.61 -1.45 -41.04
CA SER A 10 -27.69 -2.24 -40.23
C SER A 10 -26.92 -1.45 -39.16
N PRO A 11 -26.50 -2.09 -38.05
CA PRO A 11 -25.53 -1.52 -37.12
C PRO A 11 -24.14 -1.62 -37.75
N ILE A 12 -23.74 -0.63 -38.55
CA ILE A 12 -22.32 -0.44 -38.86
C ILE A 12 -21.71 0.18 -37.62
N ALA A 13 -20.91 -0.64 -36.96
CA ALA A 13 -20.07 -0.31 -35.82
C ALA A 13 -19.54 1.13 -35.90
N ALA A 14 -20.18 2.03 -35.16
CA ALA A 14 -19.46 3.14 -34.59
C ALA A 14 -18.51 2.50 -33.58
N PHE A 15 -17.34 2.09 -34.08
CA PHE A 15 -16.16 1.78 -33.31
C PHE A 15 -15.91 3.02 -32.47
N THR A 16 -16.55 3.06 -31.30
CA THR A 16 -16.34 4.10 -30.31
C THR A 16 -14.86 4.09 -30.10
N LYS A 17 -14.21 5.16 -30.56
CA LYS A 17 -12.83 5.46 -30.23
C LYS A 17 -12.85 5.70 -28.72
N LYS A 18 -12.93 4.64 -27.91
CA LYS A 18 -12.46 4.62 -26.53
C LYS A 18 -10.97 4.80 -26.66
N ARG A 19 -10.59 6.05 -26.91
CA ARG A 19 -9.29 6.57 -26.61
C ARG A 19 -9.19 6.32 -25.11
N MET A 20 -8.59 5.19 -24.72
CA MET A 20 -8.14 5.01 -23.35
C MET A 20 -7.15 6.13 -23.11
N THR A 21 -7.65 7.24 -22.60
CA THR A 21 -6.87 8.10 -21.75
C THR A 21 -6.53 7.21 -20.58
N LYS A 22 -5.37 6.55 -20.64
CA LYS A 22 -4.78 5.88 -19.50
C LYS A 22 -4.60 6.99 -18.46
N GLU A 23 -5.56 7.16 -17.57
CA GLU A 23 -5.44 8.11 -16.48
C GLU A 23 -4.32 7.59 -15.58
N TRP A 24 -3.24 8.34 -15.51
CA TRP A 24 -2.06 8.02 -14.71
C TRP A 24 -2.28 8.24 -13.20
N SER A 25 -3.53 8.45 -12.78
CA SER A 25 -3.94 8.83 -11.42
C SER A 25 -4.62 7.70 -10.65
N GLN A 26 -4.41 6.44 -11.02
CA GLN A 26 -4.98 5.32 -10.25
C GLN A 26 -4.08 5.00 -9.04
N ARG A 27 -4.62 5.14 -7.83
CA ARG A 27 -3.91 4.76 -6.60
C ARG A 27 -3.80 3.23 -6.51
N GLY A 28 -2.57 2.73 -6.42
CA GLY A 28 -2.29 1.32 -6.22
C GLY A 28 -2.52 0.88 -4.78
N TYR A 29 -2.48 -0.44 -4.54
CA TYR A 29 -2.56 -1.04 -3.20
C TYR A 29 -3.86 -0.77 -2.42
N GLU A 30 -4.97 -0.44 -3.07
CA GLU A 30 -6.27 -0.22 -2.40
C GLU A 30 -7.04 -1.53 -2.15
N SER A 31 -6.61 -2.64 -2.76
CA SER A 31 -7.29 -3.94 -2.64
C SER A 31 -6.72 -4.76 -1.48
N THR A 32 -7.61 -5.30 -0.63
CA THR A 32 -7.28 -6.25 0.44
C THR A 32 -6.57 -7.50 -0.08
N VAL A 33 -6.92 -7.98 -1.27
CA VAL A 33 -6.23 -9.12 -1.90
C VAL A 33 -4.78 -8.77 -2.25
N ILE A 34 -4.55 -7.56 -2.76
CA ILE A 34 -3.20 -7.09 -3.07
C ILE A 34 -2.42 -6.88 -1.77
N ALA A 35 -3.01 -6.26 -0.74
CA ALA A 35 -2.37 -6.05 0.55
C ALA A 35 -2.00 -7.37 1.25
N SER A 36 -2.89 -8.35 1.24
CA SER A 36 -2.60 -9.69 1.78
C SER A 36 -1.46 -10.37 1.01
N ARG A 37 -1.51 -10.40 -0.33
CA ARG A 37 -0.41 -10.95 -1.14
C ARG A 37 0.89 -10.20 -0.95
N TYR A 38 0.83 -8.90 -0.66
CA TYR A 38 2.01 -8.10 -0.42
C TYR A 38 2.78 -8.56 0.83
N VAL A 39 2.09 -9.07 1.86
CA VAL A 39 2.73 -9.71 3.01
C VAL A 39 3.53 -10.95 2.58
N ASP A 40 2.95 -11.78 1.72
CA ASP A 40 3.54 -13.06 1.31
C ASP A 40 4.72 -12.88 0.34
N PHE A 41 4.59 -11.96 -0.61
CA PHE A 41 5.53 -11.83 -1.73
C PHE A 41 6.54 -10.70 -1.58
N ARG A 42 6.30 -9.70 -0.72
CA ARG A 42 7.34 -8.69 -0.43
C ARG A 42 8.44 -9.35 0.39
N PRO A 43 9.70 -9.32 -0.04
CA PRO A 43 10.80 -9.78 0.78
C PRO A 43 10.82 -9.02 2.11
N LYS A 44 10.89 -9.77 3.22
CA LYS A 44 11.05 -9.17 4.54
C LYS A 44 12.39 -8.43 4.60
N PRO A 45 12.42 -7.18 5.09
CA PRO A 45 13.69 -6.49 5.28
C PRO A 45 14.58 -7.29 6.23
N PRO A 46 15.90 -7.37 5.97
CA PRO A 46 16.82 -8.02 6.89
C PRO A 46 16.98 -7.17 8.16
N GLN A 47 17.23 -7.80 9.31
CA GLN A 47 17.42 -7.11 10.59
C GLN A 47 18.60 -6.12 10.54
N GLN A 48 19.64 -6.44 9.78
CA GLN A 48 20.82 -5.57 9.60
C GLN A 48 20.46 -4.21 9.02
N LEU A 49 19.33 -4.10 8.30
CA LEU A 49 18.87 -2.81 7.79
C LEU A 49 18.46 -1.88 8.93
N THR A 50 17.68 -2.35 9.91
CA THR A 50 17.24 -1.51 11.03
C THR A 50 18.37 -1.20 11.98
N GLU A 51 19.30 -2.14 12.18
CA GLU A 51 20.55 -1.90 12.92
C GLU A 51 21.34 -0.75 12.28
N ARG A 52 21.58 -0.79 10.97
CA ARG A 52 22.30 0.27 10.27
C ARG A 52 21.58 1.63 10.34
N ILE A 53 20.25 1.64 10.27
CA ILE A 53 19.43 2.88 10.43
C ILE A 53 19.63 3.48 11.82
N VAL A 54 19.59 2.64 12.87
CA VAL A 54 19.75 3.07 14.26
C VAL A 54 21.17 3.55 14.54
N GLU A 55 22.17 2.85 14.01
CA GLU A 55 23.57 3.28 14.05
C GLU A 55 23.74 4.65 13.41
N PHE A 56 23.22 4.83 12.19
CA PHE A 56 23.29 6.11 11.48
C PHE A 56 22.63 7.25 12.27
N LEU A 57 21.46 6.99 12.86
CA LEU A 57 20.76 7.98 13.69
C LEU A 57 21.62 8.39 14.89
N LYS A 58 22.25 7.41 15.56
CA LYS A 58 23.09 7.64 16.74
C LYS A 58 24.41 8.37 16.45
N GLU A 59 24.88 8.39 15.20
CA GLU A 59 26.02 9.22 14.80
C GLU A 59 25.78 10.72 15.09
N LYS A 60 24.52 11.17 15.04
CA LYS A 60 24.15 12.59 15.25
C LYS A 60 23.21 12.83 16.42
N TYR A 61 22.52 11.79 16.89
CA TYR A 61 21.53 11.88 17.95
C TYR A 61 21.92 10.98 19.14
N PRO A 62 22.50 11.54 20.21
CA PRO A 62 22.86 10.77 21.41
C PRO A 62 21.67 10.55 22.36
N GLY A 63 20.49 11.09 22.03
CA GLY A 63 19.31 11.01 22.88
C GLY A 63 18.62 9.64 22.84
N ASP A 64 17.59 9.52 23.66
CA ASP A 64 16.77 8.32 23.75
C ASP A 64 15.80 8.20 22.57
N LEU A 65 15.67 6.98 22.03
CA LEU A 65 14.84 6.67 20.87
C LEU A 65 13.37 6.48 21.30
N SER A 66 12.72 7.59 21.63
CA SER A 66 11.37 7.57 22.20
C SER A 66 10.26 7.30 21.17
N LEU A 67 10.36 7.83 19.96
CA LEU A 67 9.33 7.71 18.92
C LEU A 67 9.96 7.52 17.54
N CYS A 68 9.44 6.56 16.79
CA CYS A 68 9.70 6.39 15.35
C CYS A 68 8.41 6.69 14.57
N LEU A 69 8.52 7.43 13.47
CA LEU A 69 7.45 7.57 12.47
C LEU A 69 7.86 6.79 11.23
N ASP A 70 7.15 5.70 10.93
CA ASP A 70 7.33 4.87 9.74
C ASP A 70 6.30 5.27 8.68
N VAL A 71 6.75 5.98 7.64
CA VAL A 71 5.88 6.53 6.58
C VAL A 71 5.90 5.61 5.36
N GLY A 72 4.72 5.20 4.90
CA GLY A 72 4.58 4.18 3.87
C GLY A 72 4.87 2.78 4.42
N CYS A 73 4.41 2.50 5.64
CA CYS A 73 4.70 1.25 6.35
C CYS A 73 4.14 0.01 5.64
N GLY A 74 3.18 0.18 4.74
CA GLY A 74 2.41 -0.89 4.12
C GLY A 74 1.80 -1.79 5.18
N SER A 75 1.99 -3.10 5.01
CA SER A 75 1.54 -4.12 5.96
C SER A 75 2.40 -4.25 7.23
N GLY A 76 3.30 -3.30 7.51
CA GLY A 76 4.02 -3.18 8.79
C GLY A 76 5.29 -4.01 8.95
N GLN A 77 5.77 -4.66 7.88
CA GLN A 77 6.95 -5.55 7.95
C GLN A 77 8.23 -4.84 8.46
N CYS A 78 8.44 -3.57 8.10
CA CYS A 78 9.56 -2.77 8.58
C CYS A 78 9.31 -2.26 10.00
N SER A 79 8.08 -1.83 10.30
CA SER A 79 7.68 -1.32 11.62
C SER A 79 7.95 -2.34 12.74
N ILE A 80 7.71 -3.63 12.46
CA ILE A 80 8.04 -4.73 13.38
C ILE A 80 9.54 -4.78 13.71
N LEU A 81 10.42 -4.54 12.73
CA LEU A 81 11.87 -4.54 12.92
C LEU A 81 12.37 -3.27 13.60
N LEU A 82 11.66 -2.15 13.47
CA LEU A 82 11.97 -0.90 14.17
C LEU A 82 11.54 -0.96 15.64
N SER A 83 10.50 -1.72 15.94
CA SER A 83 9.88 -1.84 17.26
C SER A 83 10.84 -2.10 18.44
N PRO A 84 11.89 -2.94 18.33
CA PRO A 84 12.81 -3.19 19.44
C PRO A 84 13.75 -2.01 19.73
N HIS A 85 13.91 -1.08 18.77
CA HIS A 85 14.85 0.03 18.87
C HIS A 85 14.21 1.32 19.40
N PHE A 86 12.89 1.44 19.34
CA PHE A 86 12.15 2.64 19.73
C PHE A 86 11.09 2.33 20.79
N LYS A 87 10.87 3.25 21.73
CA LYS A 87 9.83 3.08 22.76
C LYS A 87 8.42 3.02 22.16
N LYS A 88 8.16 3.77 21.08
CA LYS A 88 6.91 3.76 20.31
C LYS A 88 7.21 3.85 18.82
N VAL A 89 6.46 3.12 18.00
CA VAL A 89 6.47 3.25 16.54
C VAL A 89 5.07 3.67 16.10
N LEU A 90 4.97 4.83 15.45
CA LEU A 90 3.78 5.27 14.74
C LEU A 90 3.98 4.93 13.26
N ALA A 91 3.22 3.97 12.75
CA ALA A 91 3.34 3.47 11.40
C ALA A 91 2.15 3.95 10.57
N THR A 92 2.40 4.56 9.43
CA THR A 92 1.37 5.19 8.60
C THR A 92 1.52 4.78 7.15
N ASP A 93 0.40 4.56 6.47
CA ASP A 93 0.33 4.32 5.05
C ASP A 93 -0.92 4.98 4.48
N ILE A 94 -0.85 5.42 3.22
CA ILE A 94 -1.99 6.02 2.54
C ILE A 94 -3.06 4.98 2.18
N SER A 95 -2.66 3.73 1.99
CA SER A 95 -3.57 2.62 1.70
C SER A 95 -4.23 2.12 2.98
N CYS A 96 -5.55 2.32 3.08
CA CYS A 96 -6.34 1.75 4.16
C CYS A 96 -6.24 0.23 4.19
N SER A 97 -6.24 -0.43 3.02
CA SER A 97 -6.16 -1.90 2.96
C SER A 97 -4.82 -2.45 3.46
N GLN A 98 -3.72 -1.70 3.30
CA GLN A 98 -2.43 -2.07 3.89
C GLN A 98 -2.45 -1.94 5.42
N ILE A 99 -3.05 -0.86 5.94
CA ILE A 99 -3.21 -0.64 7.38
C ILE A 99 -4.12 -1.70 8.01
N ASP A 100 -5.23 -2.06 7.37
CA ASP A 100 -6.13 -3.12 7.85
C ASP A 100 -5.39 -4.46 7.95
N VAL A 101 -4.59 -4.80 6.93
CA VAL A 101 -3.76 -6.01 6.95
C VAL A 101 -2.66 -5.91 8.02
N ALA A 102 -2.04 -4.75 8.22
CA ALA A 102 -1.06 -4.53 9.28
C ALA A 102 -1.66 -4.78 10.67
N LYS A 103 -2.84 -4.21 10.95
CA LYS A 103 -3.59 -4.38 12.20
C LYS A 103 -4.07 -5.81 12.45
N SER A 104 -4.35 -6.56 11.38
CA SER A 104 -4.78 -7.95 11.50
C SER A 104 -3.64 -8.94 11.82
N GLN A 105 -2.39 -8.53 11.62
CA GLN A 105 -1.22 -9.36 11.90
C GLN A 105 -0.82 -9.30 13.37
N ASN A 106 -0.11 -10.31 13.84
CA ASN A 106 0.52 -10.24 15.15
C ASN A 106 1.68 -9.23 15.10
N HIS A 107 1.60 -8.18 15.91
CA HIS A 107 2.62 -7.14 15.99
C HIS A 107 2.88 -6.75 17.45
N PRO A 108 4.07 -6.22 17.77
CA PRO A 108 4.35 -5.66 19.10
C PRO A 108 3.36 -4.58 19.52
N SER A 109 3.09 -4.50 20.83
CA SER A 109 2.11 -3.56 21.41
C SER A 109 2.55 -2.09 21.36
N ASN A 110 3.84 -1.82 21.15
CA ASN A 110 4.38 -0.46 21.01
C ASN A 110 4.31 0.08 19.57
N ILE A 111 3.63 -0.62 18.67
CA ILE A 111 3.34 -0.15 17.32
C ILE A 111 1.88 0.32 17.23
N GLU A 112 1.67 1.51 16.70
CA GLU A 112 0.36 2.09 16.38
C GLU A 112 0.25 2.27 14.86
N PHE A 113 -0.84 1.78 14.28
CA PHE A 113 -1.14 1.84 12.83
C PHE A 113 -2.37 2.71 12.55
#